data_AF-H8MZ29-F1
#
_entry.id   AF-H8MZ29-F1
#
_cell.length_a   1.000
_cell.length_b   1.000
_cell.length_c   1.000
_cell.angle_alpha   90.00
_cell.angle_beta   90.00
_cell.angle_gamma   90.00
#
_symmetry.space_group_name_H-M   'P 1'
#
loop_
_entity.id
_entity.type
_entity.pdbx_description
1 polymer ?
#
loop_
_entity_poly.entity_id
_entity_poly.type
_entity_poly.pdbx_seq_one_letter_code
_entity_poly.pdbx_strand_id
1 'polypeptide(L)'
;MQVADVWSSREVWLRALNDFLGATLQLVEGSESFGNDAAGATLRDTVSRARPGVMIEHVVQMQATQVDGGEVQVWALVFFFVDRRRVAPAGQCFLALQWEDGRWSSRRWEADVYGEWTGLETLD
;
A
#
# COMPACT_ATOMS: atom_id res chain seq x y z
N MET A 1 12.61 -20.96 -2.84
CA MET A 1 12.14 -19.93 -3.78
C MET A 1 12.88 -18.65 -3.42
N GLN A 2 13.46 -17.93 -4.38
CA GLN A 2 14.21 -16.71 -4.07
C GLN A 2 13.24 -15.52 -3.92
N VAL A 3 13.63 -14.46 -3.21
CA VAL A 3 12.78 -13.26 -2.99
C VAL A 3 12.37 -12.58 -4.30
N ALA A 4 13.21 -12.68 -5.34
CA ALA A 4 12.87 -12.24 -6.70
C ALA A 4 11.63 -12.96 -7.25
N ASP A 5 11.38 -14.22 -6.85
CA ASP A 5 10.19 -14.97 -7.25
C ASP A 5 8.96 -14.47 -6.48
N VAL A 6 9.10 -14.11 -5.20
CA VAL A 6 8.01 -13.55 -4.37
C VAL A 6 7.53 -12.23 -4.96
N TRP A 7 8.44 -11.33 -5.36
CA TRP A 7 8.11 -10.00 -5.89
C TRP A 7 7.85 -9.96 -7.40
N SER A 8 7.92 -11.12 -8.07
CA SER A 8 7.78 -11.23 -9.53
C SER A 8 6.42 -10.76 -10.06
N SER A 9 5.37 -10.91 -9.25
CA SER A 9 3.98 -10.59 -9.62
C SER A 9 3.55 -9.17 -9.27
N ARG A 10 4.46 -8.31 -8.81
CA ARG A 10 4.15 -6.95 -8.33
C ARG A 10 3.36 -6.09 -9.31
N GLU A 11 3.63 -6.22 -10.62
CA GLU A 11 2.94 -5.44 -11.63
C GLU A 11 1.46 -5.82 -11.73
N VAL A 12 1.12 -7.09 -11.49
CA VAL A 12 -0.26 -7.56 -11.45
C VAL A 12 -0.97 -6.98 -10.24
N TRP A 13 -0.33 -7.04 -9.07
CA TRP A 13 -0.88 -6.50 -7.83
C TRP A 13 -1.10 -4.99 -7.91
N LEU A 14 -0.11 -4.25 -8.44
CA LEU A 14 -0.19 -2.80 -8.63
C LEU A 14 -1.33 -2.41 -9.58
N ARG A 15 -1.46 -3.08 -10.74
CA ARG A 15 -2.54 -2.81 -11.69
C ARG A 15 -3.91 -3.04 -11.04
N ALA A 16 -4.09 -4.17 -10.36
CA ALA A 16 -5.34 -4.45 -9.68
C ALA A 16 -5.60 -3.50 -8.49
N LEU A 17 -4.55 -3.00 -7.82
CA LEU A 17 -4.68 -2.04 -6.74
C LEU A 17 -5.13 -0.67 -7.26
N ASN A 18 -4.59 -0.24 -8.40
CA ASN A 18 -5.04 0.97 -9.10
C ASN A 18 -6.53 0.90 -9.43
N ASP A 19 -7.00 -0.23 -9.96
CA ASP A 19 -8.41 -0.45 -10.25
C ASP A 19 -9.26 -0.43 -8.97
N PHE A 20 -8.79 -1.08 -7.89
CA PHE A 20 -9.50 -1.14 -6.61
C PHE A 20 -9.66 0.24 -5.96
N LEU A 21 -8.59 1.06 -5.96
CA LEU A 21 -8.60 2.40 -5.36
C LEU A 21 -9.13 3.49 -6.29
N GLY A 22 -9.31 3.18 -7.58
CA GLY A 22 -9.63 4.18 -8.60
C GLY A 22 -8.52 5.24 -8.75
N ALA A 23 -7.27 4.80 -8.61
CA ALA A 23 -6.08 5.62 -8.44
C ALA A 23 -5.02 5.30 -9.50
N THR A 24 -3.99 6.15 -9.63
CA THR A 24 -2.86 5.88 -10.53
C THR A 24 -1.57 5.88 -9.71
N LEU A 25 -1.36 4.77 -9.00
CA LEU A 25 -0.18 4.55 -8.19
C LEU A 25 1.03 4.19 -9.06
N GLN A 26 2.19 4.72 -8.68
CA GLN A 26 3.49 4.28 -9.15
C GLN A 26 4.39 3.98 -7.97
N LEU A 27 5.33 3.07 -8.22
CA LEU A 27 6.39 2.75 -7.30
C LEU A 27 7.29 3.96 -7.10
N VAL A 28 7.55 4.32 -5.85
CA VAL A 28 8.50 5.37 -5.50
C VAL A 28 9.92 4.83 -5.75
N GLU A 29 10.70 5.54 -6.55
CA GLU A 29 12.06 5.16 -6.88
C GLU A 29 12.90 4.96 -5.61
N GLY A 30 13.62 3.84 -5.52
CA GLY A 30 14.46 3.51 -4.37
C GLY A 30 13.71 3.04 -3.11
N SER A 31 12.37 2.91 -3.15
CA SER A 31 11.58 2.44 -2.00
C SER A 31 11.51 0.92 -1.85
N GLU A 32 12.02 0.17 -2.84
CA GLU A 32 11.98 -1.29 -2.78
C GLU A 32 12.90 -1.82 -1.68
N SER A 33 12.38 -2.76 -0.90
CA SER A 33 13.12 -3.50 0.10
C SER A 33 12.97 -4.99 -0.13
N PHE A 34 14.07 -5.72 0.05
CA PHE A 34 14.15 -7.16 -0.17
C PHE A 34 14.79 -7.83 1.05
N GLY A 35 14.00 -8.59 1.79
CA GLY A 35 14.44 -9.47 2.87
C GLY A 35 14.74 -10.88 2.37
N ASN A 36 14.80 -11.86 3.27
CA ASN A 36 15.04 -13.27 2.91
C ASN A 36 13.76 -13.99 2.44
N ASP A 37 12.62 -13.57 2.96
CA ASP A 37 11.28 -14.14 2.76
C ASP A 37 10.22 -13.07 2.48
N ALA A 38 10.59 -11.79 2.57
CA ALA A 38 9.71 -10.65 2.35
C ALA A 38 10.27 -9.70 1.29
N ALA A 39 9.39 -9.04 0.58
CA ALA A 39 9.69 -7.91 -0.29
C ALA A 39 8.61 -6.83 -0.11
N GLY A 40 8.96 -5.58 -0.36
CA GLY A 40 7.99 -4.51 -0.30
C GLY A 40 8.44 -3.26 -1.04
N ALA A 41 7.51 -2.33 -1.20
CA ALA A 41 7.78 -1.03 -1.78
C ALA A 41 6.73 0.00 -1.37
N THR A 42 7.09 1.27 -1.47
CA THR A 42 6.14 2.37 -1.35
C THR A 42 5.57 2.72 -2.72
N LEU A 43 4.25 2.87 -2.80
CA LEU A 43 3.53 3.34 -3.97
C LEU A 43 2.89 4.69 -3.65
N ARG A 44 2.85 5.60 -4.63
CA ARG A 44 2.23 6.91 -4.49
C ARG A 44 1.45 7.29 -5.73
N ASP A 45 0.37 8.05 -5.55
CA ASP A 45 -0.38 8.64 -6.66
C ASP A 45 0.50 9.53 -7.54
N THR A 46 0.38 9.35 -8.86
CA THR A 46 1.04 10.20 -9.87
C THR A 46 0.18 11.33 -10.37
N VAL A 47 -1.14 11.15 -10.33
CA VAL A 47 -2.11 12.14 -10.78
C VAL A 47 -3.20 12.17 -9.72
N SER A 48 -3.14 13.18 -8.85
CA SER A 48 -4.28 13.47 -7.99
C SER A 48 -5.42 13.95 -8.88
N ARG A 49 -6.46 13.14 -9.00
CA ARG A 49 -7.68 13.55 -9.70
C ARG A 49 -8.36 14.58 -8.80
N ALA A 50 -7.98 15.84 -8.94
CA ALA A 50 -8.61 16.94 -8.23
C ALA A 50 -10.11 16.91 -8.56
N ARG A 51 -10.92 16.49 -7.58
CA ARG A 51 -12.34 16.83 -7.61
C ARG A 51 -12.41 18.35 -7.39
N PRO A 52 -13.42 19.06 -7.91
CA PRO A 52 -13.51 20.50 -7.72
C PRO A 52 -13.37 20.86 -6.22
N GLY A 53 -12.23 21.45 -5.87
CA GLY A 53 -11.92 21.93 -4.52
C GLY A 53 -11.34 20.93 -3.51
N VAL A 54 -11.16 19.64 -3.84
CA VAL A 54 -10.57 18.65 -2.90
C VAL A 54 -9.59 17.73 -3.60
N MET A 55 -8.37 17.66 -3.07
CA MET A 55 -7.33 16.73 -3.52
C MET A 55 -7.34 15.48 -2.65
N ILE A 56 -7.50 14.31 -3.27
CA ILE A 56 -7.35 13.01 -2.60
C ILE A 56 -6.10 12.34 -3.16
N GLU A 57 -5.22 11.93 -2.28
CA GLU A 57 -3.97 11.22 -2.58
C GLU A 57 -3.85 9.99 -1.69
N HIS A 58 -3.12 8.99 -2.19
CA HIS A 58 -2.78 7.78 -1.47
C HIS A 58 -1.27 7.60 -1.42
N VAL A 59 -0.80 7.20 -0.24
CA VAL A 59 0.49 6.53 -0.08
C VAL A 59 0.18 5.10 0.32
N VAL A 60 0.82 4.14 -0.32
CA VAL A 60 0.60 2.72 -0.03
C VAL A 60 1.92 2.04 0.26
N GLN A 61 1.99 1.30 1.37
CA GLN A 61 3.07 0.34 1.58
C GLN A 61 2.59 -1.03 1.09
N MET A 62 3.15 -1.53 -0.02
CA MET A 62 2.86 -2.86 -0.53
C MET A 62 3.91 -3.83 -0.01
N GLN A 63 3.47 -4.98 0.50
CA GLN A 63 4.32 -5.99 1.14
C GLN A 63 3.93 -7.37 0.64
N ALA A 64 4.91 -8.21 0.34
CA ALA A 64 4.73 -9.60 -0.01
C ALA A 64 5.65 -10.46 0.85
N THR A 65 5.10 -11.45 1.53
CA THR A 65 5.86 -12.34 2.41
C THR A 65 5.53 -13.78 2.07
N GLN A 66 6.57 -14.61 1.94
CA GLN A 66 6.41 -16.05 1.87
C GLN A 66 6.15 -16.60 3.27
N VAL A 67 5.03 -17.27 3.46
CA VAL A 67 4.67 -17.91 4.73
C VAL A 67 5.00 -19.40 4.73
N ASP A 68 4.96 -20.01 5.92
CA ASP A 68 5.14 -21.44 6.09
C ASP A 68 4.15 -22.22 5.21
N GLY A 69 4.68 -23.10 4.35
CA GLY A 69 3.91 -23.78 3.30
C GLY A 69 4.18 -23.26 1.89
N GLY A 70 4.97 -22.20 1.76
CA GLY A 70 5.44 -21.67 0.47
C GLY A 70 4.46 -20.72 -0.21
N GLU A 71 3.29 -20.50 0.38
CA GLU A 71 2.31 -19.50 -0.05
C GLU A 71 2.86 -18.08 0.10
N VAL A 72 2.46 -17.19 -0.80
CA VAL A 72 2.82 -15.78 -0.75
C VAL A 72 1.61 -14.98 -0.28
N GLN A 73 1.73 -14.33 0.86
CA GLN A 73 0.75 -13.35 1.34
C GLN A 73 1.14 -11.97 0.87
N VAL A 74 0.18 -11.23 0.31
CA VAL A 74 0.41 -9.87 -0.18
C VAL A 74 -0.57 -8.92 0.49
N TRP A 75 -0.02 -7.85 1.03
CA TRP A 75 -0.71 -6.83 1.78
C TRP A 75 -0.45 -5.45 1.18
N ALA A 76 -1.44 -4.58 1.27
CA ALA A 76 -1.31 -3.16 0.95
C ALA A 76 -1.86 -2.33 2.11
N LEU A 77 -1.01 -1.53 2.73
CA LEU A 77 -1.35 -0.60 3.79
C LEU A 77 -1.62 0.76 3.15
N VAL A 78 -2.89 1.15 3.08
CA VAL A 78 -3.32 2.36 2.36
C VAL A 78 -3.51 3.52 3.32
N PHE A 79 -2.71 4.57 3.13
CA PHE A 79 -2.82 5.85 3.84
C PHE A 79 -3.53 6.85 2.93
N PHE A 80 -4.66 7.39 3.42
CA PHE A 80 -5.46 8.36 2.68
C PHE A 80 -5.07 9.78 3.08
N PHE A 81 -4.92 10.66 2.10
CA PHE A 81 -4.66 12.06 2.30
C PHE A 81 -5.72 12.90 1.62
N VAL A 82 -6.28 13.85 2.37
CA VAL A 82 -7.20 14.87 1.87
C VAL A 82 -6.52 16.21 2.07
N ASP A 83 -6.31 16.94 0.96
CA ASP A 83 -5.57 18.20 0.93
C ASP A 83 -4.22 18.08 1.68
N ARG A 84 -3.49 17.00 1.34
CA ARG A 84 -2.17 16.65 1.90
C ARG A 84 -2.15 16.31 3.39
N ARG A 85 -3.30 16.14 4.04
CA ARG A 85 -3.38 15.71 5.45
C ARG A 85 -3.89 14.28 5.54
N ARG A 86 -3.21 13.45 6.32
CA ARG A 86 -3.63 12.05 6.54
C ARG A 86 -4.99 12.02 7.21
N VAL A 87 -5.90 11.22 6.68
CA VAL A 87 -7.23 10.99 7.22
C VAL A 87 -7.46 9.51 7.49
N ALA A 88 -8.02 9.22 8.66
CA ALA A 88 -8.40 7.89 9.09
C ALA A 88 -9.51 8.00 10.16
N PRO A 89 -10.27 6.93 10.45
CA PRO A 89 -11.13 6.87 11.62
C PRO A 89 -10.35 7.17 12.91
N ALA A 90 -11.07 7.61 13.95
CA ALA A 90 -10.43 7.95 15.24
C ALA A 90 -9.62 6.76 15.80
N GLY A 91 -8.36 7.02 16.13
CA GLY A 91 -7.42 6.02 16.65
C GLY A 91 -6.87 5.05 15.60
N GLN A 92 -7.16 5.26 14.31
CA GLN A 92 -6.64 4.44 13.21
C GLN A 92 -5.63 5.23 12.37
N CYS A 93 -4.87 4.53 11.54
CA CYS A 93 -3.79 5.10 10.74
C CYS A 93 -3.91 4.76 9.24
N PHE A 94 -4.19 3.50 8.91
CA PHE A 94 -4.28 3.02 7.52
C PHE A 94 -5.38 1.97 7.35
N LEU A 95 -5.81 1.75 6.11
CA LEU A 95 -6.67 0.64 5.72
C LEU A 95 -5.80 -0.52 5.22
N ALA A 96 -5.92 -1.69 5.84
CA ALA A 96 -5.25 -2.90 5.39
C ALA A 96 -6.07 -3.59 4.30
N LEU A 97 -5.43 -3.86 3.16
CA LEU A 97 -5.96 -4.68 2.07
C LEU A 97 -5.12 -5.95 1.94
N GLN A 98 -5.77 -7.05 1.59
CA GLN A 98 -5.11 -8.32 1.30
C GLN A 98 -5.45 -8.78 -0.11
N TRP A 99 -4.43 -9.29 -0.81
CA TRP A 99 -4.60 -9.96 -2.10
C TRP A 99 -5.02 -11.42 -1.88
N GLU A 100 -6.19 -11.78 -2.40
CA GLU A 100 -6.72 -13.15 -2.34
C GLU A 100 -7.47 -13.45 -3.63
N ASP A 101 -7.30 -14.66 -4.15
CA ASP A 101 -8.04 -15.15 -5.34
C ASP A 101 -8.00 -14.17 -6.53
N GLY A 102 -6.86 -13.51 -6.76
CA GLY A 102 -6.67 -12.61 -7.89
C GLY A 102 -7.27 -11.21 -7.71
N ARG A 103 -7.63 -10.80 -6.49
CA ARG A 103 -8.22 -9.48 -6.21
C ARG A 103 -7.81 -8.93 -4.85
N TRP A 104 -7.91 -7.61 -4.70
CA TRP A 104 -7.79 -6.95 -3.40
C TRP A 104 -9.11 -7.03 -2.63
N SER A 105 -9.00 -7.32 -1.34
CA SER A 105 -10.11 -7.26 -0.40
C SER A 105 -9.75 -6.36 0.79
N SER A 106 -10.69 -5.50 1.18
CA SER A 106 -10.51 -4.70 2.40
C SER A 106 -10.66 -5.59 3.63
N ARG A 107 -9.70 -5.52 4.55
CA ARG A 107 -9.78 -6.22 5.82
C ARG A 107 -10.32 -5.33 6.91
N ARG A 108 -9.55 -4.33 7.35
CA ARG A 108 -9.90 -3.42 8.43
C ARG A 108 -9.00 -2.19 8.46
N TRP A 109 -9.44 -1.17 9.18
CA TRP A 109 -8.58 -0.08 9.60
C TRP A 109 -7.70 -0.54 10.77
N GLU A 110 -6.44 -0.11 10.77
CA GLU A 110 -5.48 -0.44 11.82
C GLU A 110 -4.79 0.81 12.37
N ALA A 111 -4.43 0.74 13.65
CA ALA A 111 -3.65 1.75 14.34
C ALA A 111 -2.14 1.54 14.10
N ASP A 112 -1.38 2.62 14.11
CA ASP A 112 0.08 2.56 14.15
C ASP A 112 0.57 2.38 15.60
N VAL A 113 0.46 1.15 16.10
CA VAL A 113 0.76 0.83 17.50
C VAL A 113 2.25 1.01 17.81
N TYR A 114 3.11 0.82 16.82
CA TYR A 114 4.57 0.84 16.98
C TYR A 114 5.20 2.17 16.56
N GLY A 115 4.41 3.12 16.07
CA GLY A 115 4.88 4.44 15.65
C GLY A 115 5.74 4.41 14.37
N GLU A 116 5.62 3.35 13.57
CA GLU A 116 6.38 3.16 12.32
C GLU A 116 6.06 4.23 11.27
N TRP A 117 4.87 4.82 11.37
CA TRP A 117 4.32 5.80 10.43
C TRP A 117 4.20 7.19 11.07
N THR A 118 4.96 7.43 12.13
CA THR A 118 5.20 8.76 12.70
C THR A 118 5.95 9.61 11.68
N GLY A 119 5.48 10.83 11.40
CA GLY A 119 6.04 11.70 10.38
C GLY A 119 5.35 11.59 9.02
N LEU A 120 4.42 10.66 8.85
CA LEU A 120 3.57 10.51 7.66
C LEU A 120 2.17 11.12 7.87
N GLU A 121 2.06 12.18 8.67
CA GLU A 121 0.79 12.87 8.92
C GLU A 121 0.44 13.84 7.78
N THR A 122 1.43 14.33 7.04
CA THR A 122 1.26 15.24 5.92
C THR A 122 2.11 14.85 4.73
N LEU A 123 1.69 15.26 3.53
CA LEU A 123 2.50 15.20 2.32
C LEU A 123 3.03 16.61 2.01
N ASP A 124 4.35 16.76 1.97
CA ASP A 124 5.00 18.00 1.54
C ASP A 124 5.12 18.07 0.00
#